data_AF-A0A930Z2T8-F1
#
_entry.id   AF-A0A930Z2T8-F1
#
_cell.length_a   1.000
_cell.length_b   1.000
_cell.length_c   1.000
_cell.angle_alpha   90.00
_cell.angle_beta   90.00
_cell.angle_gamma   90.00
#
_symmetry.space_group_name_H-M   'P 1'
#
loop_
_entity.id
_entity.type
_entity.pdbx_description
1 polymer ?
#
loop_
_entity_poly.entity_id
_entity_poly.type
_entity_poly.pdbx_seq_one_letter_code
_entity_poly.pdbx_strand_id
1 'polypeptide(L)'
;MSDLVTLSIPVSADLLVLARLTAATVASRAGFDVEEIEDLRLAVDELCISLVNEGGGGRLELEFIRDAGLIEVSCTHQATSDDSVVDAVSDPSLEGLSARILDALVDAHGRDNRSGYERAWLRKQRARQQA
;
A
#
# COMPACT_ATOMS: atom_id res chain seq x y z
N MET A 1 5.28 -19.87 -9.02
CA MET A 1 3.90 -19.92 -8.52
C MET A 1 3.75 -18.70 -7.64
N SER A 2 2.83 -17.81 -7.98
CA SER A 2 2.61 -16.57 -7.23
C SER A 2 1.66 -16.84 -6.07
N ASP A 3 2.01 -16.40 -4.88
CA ASP A 3 1.13 -16.47 -3.71
C ASP A 3 0.40 -15.14 -3.56
N LEU A 4 -0.89 -15.19 -3.21
CA LEU A 4 -1.71 -14.03 -2.87
C LEU A 4 -2.00 -14.05 -1.36
N VAL A 5 -1.71 -12.95 -0.69
CA VAL A 5 -2.14 -12.67 0.68
C VAL A 5 -3.09 -11.48 0.66
N THR A 6 -4.28 -11.64 1.23
CA THR A 6 -5.27 -10.56 1.35
C THR A 6 -5.42 -10.15 2.81
N LEU A 7 -5.40 -8.85 3.07
CA LEU A 7 -5.61 -8.26 4.39
C LEU A 7 -6.73 -7.23 4.31
N SER A 8 -7.79 -7.41 5.09
CA SER A 8 -8.85 -6.42 5.25
C SER A 8 -8.84 -5.87 6.67
N ILE A 9 -8.63 -4.56 6.81
CA ILE A 9 -8.56 -3.84 8.09
C ILE A 9 -9.44 -2.59 8.05
N PRO A 10 -10.01 -2.13 9.19
CA PRO A 10 -10.63 -0.81 9.23
C PRO A 10 -9.57 0.29 9.01
N VAL A 11 -10.01 1.46 8.54
CA VAL A 11 -9.17 2.66 8.49
C VAL A 11 -8.92 3.13 9.92
N SER A 12 -7.83 2.66 10.52
CA SER A 12 -7.45 2.99 11.90
C SER A 12 -5.93 2.91 12.05
N ALA A 13 -5.32 3.96 12.60
CA ALA A 13 -3.87 4.09 12.69
C ALA A 13 -3.20 2.97 13.50
N ASP A 14 -3.90 2.44 14.51
CA ASP A 14 -3.44 1.30 15.33
C ASP A 14 -3.44 -0.03 14.57
N LEU A 15 -4.29 -0.19 13.54
CA LEU A 15 -4.41 -1.40 12.75
C LEU A 15 -3.62 -1.37 11.43
N LEU A 16 -3.20 -0.18 10.96
CA LEU A 16 -2.26 -0.04 9.84
C LEU A 16 -0.94 -0.78 10.07
N VAL A 17 -0.55 -1.00 11.34
CA VAL A 17 0.63 -1.82 11.67
C VAL A 17 0.54 -3.24 11.10
N LEU A 18 -0.67 -3.80 10.95
CA LEU A 18 -0.86 -5.13 10.38
C LEU A 18 -0.47 -5.17 8.90
N ALA A 19 -0.71 -4.09 8.16
CA ALA A 19 -0.29 -3.98 6.76
C ALA A 19 1.24 -4.01 6.67
N ARG A 20 1.94 -3.24 7.50
CA ARG A 20 3.42 -3.24 7.58
C ARG A 20 3.99 -4.60 7.94
N LEU A 21 3.43 -5.27 8.95
CA LEU A 21 3.90 -6.59 9.40
C LEU A 21 3.68 -7.66 8.33
N THR A 22 2.56 -7.58 7.61
CA THR A 22 2.26 -8.45 6.47
C THR A 22 3.26 -8.21 5.35
N ALA A 23 3.49 -6.96 4.97
CA ALA A 23 4.47 -6.57 3.95
C ALA A 23 5.87 -7.12 4.27
N ALA A 24 6.35 -6.91 5.50
CA ALA A 24 7.66 -7.40 5.95
C ALA A 24 7.77 -8.93 5.87
N THR A 25 6.73 -9.63 6.30
CA THR A 25 6.71 -11.11 6.27
C THR A 25 6.67 -11.64 4.85
N VAL A 26 5.87 -11.03 3.97
CA VAL A 26 5.79 -11.39 2.54
C VAL A 26 7.13 -11.15 1.85
N ALA A 27 7.78 -10.01 2.12
CA ALA A 27 9.06 -9.64 1.51
C ALA A 27 10.22 -10.49 2.00
N SER A 28 10.30 -10.76 3.30
CA SER A 28 11.27 -11.71 3.85
C SER A 28 11.15 -13.08 3.17
N ARG A 29 9.92 -13.57 2.94
CA ARG A 29 9.68 -14.81 2.20
C ARG A 29 9.95 -14.72 0.70
N ALA A 30 10.02 -13.53 0.13
CA ALA A 30 10.45 -13.26 -1.25
C ALA A 30 11.97 -13.15 -1.39
N GLY A 31 12.71 -13.19 -0.28
CA GLY A 31 14.17 -13.12 -0.24
C GLY A 31 14.74 -11.71 -0.34
N PHE A 32 13.93 -10.70 -0.01
CA PHE A 32 14.35 -9.30 0.13
C PHE A 32 15.23 -9.14 1.38
N ASP A 33 16.20 -8.24 1.32
CA ASP A 33 17.03 -7.90 2.47
C ASP A 33 16.36 -6.92 3.43
N VAL A 34 17.05 -6.59 4.52
CA VAL A 34 16.50 -5.76 5.59
C VAL A 34 16.17 -4.35 5.11
N GLU A 35 16.99 -3.74 4.26
CA GLU A 35 16.77 -2.39 3.73
C GLU A 35 15.57 -2.41 2.78
N GLU A 36 15.52 -3.38 1.88
CA GLU A 36 14.40 -3.55 0.95
C GLU A 36 13.07 -3.82 1.66
N ILE A 37 13.10 -4.52 2.80
CA ILE A 37 11.94 -4.75 3.66
C ILE A 37 11.48 -3.45 4.32
N GLU A 38 12.38 -2.65 4.89
CA GLU A 38 12.02 -1.37 5.53
C GLU A 38 11.45 -0.38 4.51
N ASP A 39 12.04 -0.30 3.32
CA ASP A 39 11.49 0.48 2.23
C ASP A 39 10.07 0.04 1.86
N LEU A 40 9.81 -1.27 1.77
CA LEU A 40 8.47 -1.77 1.45
C LEU A 40 7.47 -1.45 2.56
N ARG A 41 7.87 -1.51 3.83
CA ARG A 41 7.01 -1.15 4.96
C ARG A 41 6.60 0.31 4.88
N LEU A 42 7.56 1.19 4.60
CA LEU A 42 7.31 2.62 4.44
C LEU A 42 6.45 2.88 3.19
N ALA A 43 6.73 2.20 2.07
CA ALA A 43 5.93 2.34 0.86
C ALA A 43 4.48 1.87 1.05
N VAL A 44 4.24 0.83 1.86
CA VAL A 44 2.88 0.38 2.21
C VAL A 44 2.15 1.41 3.07
N ASP A 45 2.85 2.13 3.96
CA ASP A 45 2.25 3.23 4.70
C ASP A 45 1.80 4.33 3.75
N GLU A 46 2.67 4.79 2.86
CA GLU A 46 2.35 5.84 1.88
C GLU A 46 1.26 5.41 0.90
N LEU A 47 1.23 4.12 0.52
CA LEU A 47 0.16 3.55 -0.29
C LEU A 47 -1.20 3.70 0.40
N CYS A 48 -1.27 3.37 1.69
CA CYS A 48 -2.50 3.49 2.48
C CYS A 48 -2.87 4.96 2.71
N ILE A 49 -1.90 5.81 3.08
CA ILE A 49 -2.09 7.24 3.31
C ILE A 49 -2.64 7.91 2.07
N SER A 50 -2.13 7.56 0.89
CA SER A 50 -2.61 8.16 -0.36
C SER A 50 -4.13 8.00 -0.51
N LEU A 51 -4.70 6.84 -0.15
CA LEU A 51 -6.11 6.47 -0.32
C LEU A 51 -7.03 6.94 0.81
N VAL A 52 -6.48 7.17 1.99
CA VAL A 52 -7.29 7.56 3.15
C VAL A 52 -7.43 9.08 3.14
N ASN A 53 -8.63 9.55 2.79
CA ASN A 53 -8.98 10.96 2.96
C ASN A 53 -9.12 11.29 4.45
N GLU A 54 -8.73 12.52 4.83
CA GLU A 54 -8.91 13.01 6.20
C GLU A 54 -10.39 12.93 6.61
N GLY A 55 -10.68 12.17 7.67
CA GLY A 55 -12.03 12.02 8.22
C GLY A 55 -12.83 10.83 7.68
N GLY A 56 -12.31 10.08 6.70
CA GLY A 56 -13.00 8.93 6.11
C GLY A 56 -12.87 7.64 6.93
N GLY A 57 -14.00 7.08 7.36
CA GLY A 57 -14.08 5.74 7.93
C GLY A 57 -13.98 4.62 6.88
N GLY A 58 -14.42 3.42 7.24
CA GLY A 58 -14.48 2.28 6.31
C GLY A 58 -13.31 1.30 6.44
N ARG A 59 -13.01 0.60 5.35
CA ARG A 59 -12.03 -0.50 5.34
C ARG A 59 -11.02 -0.34 4.21
N LEU A 60 -9.79 -0.73 4.52
CA LEU A 60 -8.74 -0.96 3.53
C LEU A 60 -8.68 -2.45 3.23
N GLU A 61 -8.65 -2.78 1.95
CA GLU A 61 -8.38 -4.13 1.45
C GLU A 61 -7.07 -4.12 0.69
N LEU A 62 -6.07 -4.79 1.24
CA LEU A 62 -4.73 -4.93 0.70
C LEU A 62 -4.54 -6.32 0.11
N GLU A 63 -3.95 -6.37 -1.07
CA GLU A 63 -3.52 -7.60 -1.74
C GLU A 63 -2.02 -7.56 -1.94
N PHE A 64 -1.33 -8.60 -1.47
CA PHE A 64 0.10 -8.79 -1.66
C PHE A 64 0.31 -9.99 -2.57
N ILE A 65 0.80 -9.74 -3.77
CA ILE A 65 1.17 -10.78 -4.72
C ILE A 65 2.69 -10.95 -4.67
N ARG A 66 3.13 -12.15 -4.32
CA ARG A 66 4.55 -12.49 -4.25
C ARG A 66 4.92 -13.45 -5.35
N ASP A 67 5.94 -13.10 -6.13
CA ASP A 67 6.68 -14.02 -7.00
C ASP A 67 8.19 -13.96 -6.67
N ALA A 68 9.00 -14.80 -7.32
CA ALA A 68 10.44 -14.87 -7.06
C ALA A 68 11.14 -13.52 -7.32
N GLY A 69 11.46 -12.78 -6.24
CA GLY A 69 12.11 -11.48 -6.31
C GLY A 69 11.20 -10.33 -6.76
N LEU A 70 9.87 -10.50 -6.75
CA LEU A 70 8.90 -9.47 -7.11
C LEU A 70 7.76 -9.45 -6.08
N ILE A 71 7.39 -8.26 -5.64
CA ILE A 71 6.22 -8.01 -4.81
C ILE A 71 5.38 -6.93 -5.46
N GLU A 72 4.11 -7.22 -5.64
CA GLU A 72 3.09 -6.25 -6.04
C GLU A 72 2.12 -6.10 -4.87
N VAL A 73 1.86 -4.86 -4.47
CA VAL A 73 0.88 -4.55 -3.43
C VAL A 73 -0.17 -3.64 -4.02
N SER A 74 -1.44 -3.96 -3.82
CA SER A 74 -2.52 -3.02 -4.09
C SER A 74 -3.40 -2.83 -2.88
N CYS A 75 -3.94 -1.63 -2.74
CA CYS A 75 -4.85 -1.24 -1.69
C CYS A 75 -6.10 -0.63 -2.32
N THR A 76 -7.27 -0.97 -1.79
CA THR A 76 -8.54 -0.33 -2.13
C THR A 76 -9.20 0.18 -0.86
N HIS A 77 -9.84 1.34 -0.95
CA HIS A 77 -10.63 1.90 0.14
C HIS A 77 -12.12 1.68 -0.11
N GLN A 78 -12.78 1.02 0.84
CA GLN A 78 -14.22 0.84 0.87
C GLN A 78 -14.79 1.76 1.94
N ALA A 79 -15.25 2.93 1.51
CA ALA A 79 -15.96 3.87 2.38
C ALA A 79 -17.28 3.27 2.89
N THR A 80 -17.66 3.59 4.12
CA THR A 80 -18.98 3.24 4.65
C THR A 80 -20.01 4.25 4.15
N SER A 81 -21.20 3.79 3.76
CA SER A 81 -22.26 4.61 3.15
C SER A 81 -22.71 5.82 3.99
N ASP A 82 -22.45 5.82 5.30
CA ASP A 82 -22.77 6.91 6.23
C ASP A 82 -21.81 8.11 6.16
N ASP A 83 -20.71 8.00 5.40
CA ASP A 83 -19.65 9.02 5.33
C ASP A 83 -19.87 10.05 4.20
N SER A 84 -21.07 10.05 3.62
CA SER A 84 -21.39 10.75 2.36
C SER A 84 -21.65 12.26 2.49
N VAL A 85 -21.09 12.98 3.48
CA VAL A 85 -21.41 14.42 3.68
C VAL A 85 -20.26 15.33 4.12
N VAL A 86 -18.99 14.96 3.94
CA VAL A 86 -17.92 15.98 3.93
C VAL A 86 -17.33 16.03 2.52
N ASP A 87 -17.34 17.22 1.91
CA ASP A 87 -16.54 17.48 0.71
C ASP A 87 -15.12 17.04 1.04
N ALA A 88 -14.73 15.88 0.50
CA ALA A 88 -13.43 15.28 0.73
C ALA A 88 -12.38 16.23 0.16
N VAL A 89 -11.77 17.01 1.03
CA VAL A 89 -10.58 17.77 0.67
C VAL A 89 -9.42 16.80 0.84
N SER A 90 -9.13 16.02 -0.21
CA SER A 90 -7.83 15.38 -0.33
C SER A 90 -6.80 16.50 -0.30
N ASP A 91 -5.91 16.51 0.70
CA ASP A 91 -4.84 17.51 0.76
C ASP A 91 -3.86 17.23 -0.38
N PRO A 92 -3.81 18.07 -1.44
CA PRO A 92 -2.96 17.82 -2.61
C PRO A 92 -1.47 17.84 -2.23
N SER A 93 -1.12 18.45 -1.08
CA SER A 93 0.24 18.49 -0.58
C SER A 93 0.67 17.15 0.04
N LEU A 94 -0.24 16.46 0.74
CA LEU A 94 -0.01 15.10 1.26
C LEU A 94 0.07 14.09 0.12
N GLU A 95 -0.85 14.17 -0.86
CA GLU A 95 -0.79 13.32 -2.05
C GLU A 95 0.54 13.49 -2.82
N GLY A 96 0.97 14.75 -3.01
CA GLY A 96 2.24 15.07 -3.65
C GLY A 96 3.46 14.60 -2.86
N LEU A 97 3.36 14.50 -1.54
CA LEU A 97 4.43 13.97 -0.68
C LEU A 97 4.50 12.46 -0.78
N SER A 98 3.39 11.74 -0.62
CA SER A 98 3.35 10.29 -0.70
C SER A 98 3.84 9.79 -2.06
N ALA A 99 3.48 10.46 -3.17
CA ALA A 99 4.00 10.12 -4.49
C ALA A 99 5.54 10.21 -4.57
N ARG A 100 6.13 11.26 -3.98
CA ARG A 100 7.60 11.45 -3.95
C ARG A 100 8.30 10.42 -3.08
N ILE A 101 7.68 10.03 -1.97
CA ILE A 101 8.23 8.98 -1.10
C ILE A 101 8.16 7.64 -1.84
N LEU A 102 7.04 7.32 -2.50
CA LEU A 102 6.91 6.11 -3.32
C LEU A 102 7.91 6.07 -4.48
N ASP A 103 8.12 7.19 -5.19
CA ASP A 103 9.14 7.30 -6.25
C ASP A 103 10.56 6.91 -5.77
N ALA A 104 10.86 7.14 -4.48
CA ALA A 104 12.16 6.82 -3.91
C ALA A 104 12.29 5.36 -3.43
N LEU A 105 11.18 4.70 -3.09
CA LEU A 105 11.18 3.41 -2.38
C LEU A 105 10.84 2.21 -3.26
N VAL A 106 10.13 2.41 -4.37
CA VAL A 106 9.60 1.33 -5.22
C VAL A 106 9.92 1.55 -6.69
N ASP A 107 9.86 0.49 -7.49
CA ASP A 107 10.17 0.58 -8.93
C ASP A 107 9.03 1.21 -9.74
N ALA A 108 7.80 0.99 -9.29
CA ALA A 108 6.61 1.58 -9.91
C ALA A 108 5.48 1.70 -8.88
N HIS A 109 4.67 2.73 -9.01
CA HIS A 109 3.42 2.90 -8.30
C HIS A 109 2.41 3.63 -9.17
N GLY A 110 1.15 3.61 -8.76
CA GLY A 110 0.11 4.34 -9.44
C GLY A 110 -1.24 4.22 -8.75
N ARG A 111 -2.20 4.93 -9.32
CA ARG A 111 -3.58 4.94 -8.87
C ARG A 111 -4.51 4.72 -10.06
N ASP A 112 -5.55 3.94 -9.85
CA ASP A 112 -6.62 3.73 -10.83
C ASP A 112 -7.98 3.66 -10.14
N ASN A 113 -9.04 3.90 -10.90
CA ASN A 113 -10.40 3.74 -10.43
C ASN A 113 -10.96 2.43 -11.02
N ARG A 114 -11.17 1.42 -10.16
CA ARG A 114 -11.69 0.11 -10.55
C ARG A 114 -13.11 -0.03 -10.04
N SER A 115 -14.07 -0.14 -10.98
CA SER A 115 -15.47 -0.44 -10.65
C SER A 115 -16.11 0.49 -9.61
N GLY A 116 -15.66 1.75 -9.54
CA GLY A 116 -16.19 2.75 -8.61
C GLY A 116 -15.43 2.87 -7.28
N TYR A 117 -14.34 2.12 -7.09
CA TYR A 117 -13.47 2.25 -5.93
C TYR A 117 -12.07 2.72 -6.36
N GLU A 118 -11.51 3.65 -5.59
CA GLU A 118 -10.13 4.08 -5.77
C GLU A 118 -9.17 2.96 -5.34
N ARG A 119 -8.20 2.67 -6.21
CA ARG A 119 -7.13 1.71 -5.98
C ARG A 119 -5.80 2.40 -6.11
N ALA A 120 -4.92 2.18 -5.15
CA ALA A 120 -3.50 2.49 -5.28
C ALA A 120 -2.72 1.17 -5.38
N TRP A 121 -1.63 1.17 -6.12
CA TRP A 121 -0.75 0.02 -6.24
C TRP A 121 0.72 0.43 -6.27
N LEU A 122 1.58 -0.50 -5.85
CA LEU A 122 3.02 -0.40 -5.95
C LEU A 122 3.62 -1.73 -6.39
N ARG A 123 4.84 -1.66 -6.90
CA ARG A 123 5.63 -2.80 -7.34
C ARG A 123 7.08 -2.61 -6.92
N LYS A 124 7.64 -3.63 -6.26
CA LYS A 124 9.05 -3.67 -5.87
C LYS A 124 9.71 -4.97 -6.32
N GLN A 125 10.88 -4.85 -6.91
CA GLN A 125 11.77 -5.92 -7.32
C GLN A 125 12.94 -5.98 -6.38
N ARG A 126 13.38 -7.20 -6.09
CA ARG A 126 14.61 -7.40 -5.34
C ARG A 126 15.79 -6.92 -6.16
N ALA A 127 16.68 -6.15 -5.55
CA ALA A 127 17.98 -5.84 -6.08
C ALA A 127 18.74 -7.14 -6.41
N ARG A 128 19.43 -7.16 -7.56
CA ARG A 128 20.37 -8.23 -7.85
C ARG A 128 21.56 -8.07 -6.90
N GLN A 129 21.66 -8.96 -5.92
CA GLN A 129 22.89 -9.12 -5.14
C GLN A 129 24.03 -9.41 -6.12
N GLN A 130 24.94 -8.44 -6.30
CA GLN A 130 26.19 -8.69 -7.02
C GLN A 130 26.97 -9.69 -6.18
N ALA A 131 27.17 -10.88 -6.75
CA ALA A 131 28.01 -11.94 -6.18
C ALA A 131 29.49 -11.55 -6.22
#